data_AF-A0A8S3DPX0-F1
#
_entry.id   AF-A0A8S3DPX0-F1
#
_cell.length_a   1.000
_cell.length_b   1.000
_cell.length_c   1.000
_cell.angle_alpha   90.00
_cell.angle_beta   90.00
_cell.angle_gamma   90.00
#
_symmetry.space_group_name_H-M   'P 1'
#
loop_
_entity.id
_entity.type
_entity.pdbx_description
1 polymer ?
#
loop_
_entity_poly.entity_id
_entity_poly.type
_entity_poly.pdbx_seq_one_letter_code
_entity_poly.pdbx_strand_id
1 'polypeptide(L)' 'MNENGALTKRIVKESARLQQEPVPGIDAIVDEHNPRYFKVIIDGPSE' A
#
# COMPACT_ATOMS: atom_id res chain seq x y z
N MET A 1 14.62 4.72 -16.09
CA MET A 1 13.39 5.47 -16.42
C MET A 1 12.73 5.77 -15.09
N ASN A 2 12.68 7.04 -14.68
CA ASN A 2 12.18 7.40 -13.37
C ASN A 2 10.65 7.38 -13.42
N GLU A 3 10.03 6.30 -12.97
CA GLU A 3 8.58 6.05 -12.97
C GLU A 3 7.75 6.91 -11.99
N ASN A 4 8.36 7.97 -11.44
CA ASN A 4 7.72 8.96 -10.57
C ASN A 4 6.90 10.03 -11.33
N GLY A 5 6.77 9.93 -12.65
CA GLY A 5 5.92 10.82 -13.44
C GLY A 5 4.43 10.59 -13.12
N ALA A 6 3.86 11.44 -12.25
CA ALA A 6 2.42 11.55 -11.92
C ALA A 6 1.83 10.55 -10.90
N LEU A 7 2.58 10.09 -9.90
CA LEU A 7 1.95 9.52 -8.70
C LEU A 7 1.20 10.61 -7.95
N THR A 8 -0.08 10.36 -7.64
CA THR A 8 -0.86 11.32 -6.87
C THR A 8 -0.32 11.39 -5.45
N LYS A 9 -0.40 12.57 -4.82
CA LYS A 9 -0.01 12.75 -3.40
C LYS A 9 -0.69 11.74 -2.47
N ARG A 10 -1.89 11.27 -2.82
CA ARG A 10 -2.65 10.27 -2.05
C ARG A 10 -1.94 8.91 -2.03
N ILE A 11 -1.48 8.40 -3.18
CA ILE A 11 -0.78 7.10 -3.24
C ILE A 11 0.49 7.13 -2.41
N VAL A 12 1.26 8.23 -2.50
CA VAL A 12 2.48 8.39 -1.70
C VAL A 12 2.18 8.41 -0.20
N LYS A 13 1.18 9.19 0.22
CA LYS A 13 0.79 9.28 1.63
C LYS A 13 0.24 7.96 2.16
N GLU A 14 -0.59 7.28 1.39
CA GLU A 14 -1.22 6.04 1.83
C GLU A 14 -0.21 4.89 1.92
N SER A 15 0.72 4.81 0.98
CA SER A 15 1.82 3.83 1.04
C SER A 15 2.67 4.04 2.30
N ALA A 16 3.00 5.29 2.62
CA ALA A 16 3.74 5.62 3.84
C ALA A 16 2.92 5.33 5.11
N ARG A 17 1.61 5.64 5.10
CA ARG A 17 0.71 5.37 6.21
C ARG A 17 0.61 3.88 6.50
N LEU A 18 0.42 3.04 5.48
CA LEU A 18 0.33 1.58 5.66
C LEU A 18 1.63 0.97 6.21
N GLN A 19 2.79 1.55 5.89
CA GLN A 19 4.08 1.10 6.45
C GLN A 19 4.34 1.57 7.89
N GLN A 20 3.85 2.76 8.26
CA GLN A 20 4.06 3.34 9.60
C GLN A 20 2.97 2.94 10.59
N GLU A 21 1.74 2.77 10.11
CA GLU A 21 0.53 2.46 10.86
C GLU A 21 -0.14 1.23 10.23
N PRO A 22 0.40 0.02 10.50
CA PRO A 22 -0.22 -1.21 10.01
C PRO A 22 -1.62 -1.36 10.60
N VAL A 23 -2.57 -1.74 9.76
CA VAL A 23 -3.97 -1.91 10.18
C VAL A 23 -4.14 -3.36 10.66
N PRO A 24 -4.67 -3.60 11.87
CA PRO A 24 -4.90 -4.96 12.36
C PRO A 24 -5.76 -5.78 11.38
N GLY A 25 -5.30 -6.98 11.04
CA GLY A 25 -5.98 -7.87 10.11
C GLY A 25 -5.85 -7.50 8.63
N ILE A 26 -4.99 -6.52 8.28
CA ILE A 26 -4.72 -6.13 6.89
C ILE A 26 -3.21 -5.97 6.70
N ASP A 27 -2.63 -6.86 5.91
CA ASP A 27 -1.25 -6.74 5.44
C ASP A 27 -1.25 -6.21 4.01
N ALA A 28 -0.59 -5.07 3.77
CA ALA A 28 -0.51 -4.44 2.46
C ALA A 28 0.95 -4.21 2.04
N ILE A 29 1.35 -4.83 0.93
CA ILE A 29 2.69 -4.71 0.34
C ILE A 29 2.57 -3.96 -0.99
N VAL A 30 3.36 -2.89 -1.14
CA VAL A 30 3.45 -2.11 -2.37
C VAL A 30 4.38 -2.82 -3.36
N ASP A 31 3.99 -2.89 -4.64
CA ASP A 31 4.86 -3.45 -5.67
C ASP A 31 6.02 -2.51 -6.02
N GLU A 32 7.23 -3.07 -6.11
CA GLU A 32 8.47 -2.31 -6.33
C GLU A 32 8.56 -1.70 -7.73
N HIS A 33 7.89 -2.29 -8.72
CA HIS A 33 7.89 -1.83 -10.11
C HIS A 33 6.65 -1.01 -10.46
N ASN A 34 5.61 -1.05 -9.64
CA ASN A 34 4.45 -0.20 -9.84
C ASN A 34 3.79 0.17 -8.50
N PRO A 35 4.10 1.37 -7.95
CA PRO A 35 3.61 1.80 -6.65
C PRO A 35 2.09 2.07 -6.59
N ARG A 36 1.34 1.81 -7.67
CA ARG A 36 -0.13 1.80 -7.69
C ARG A 36 -0.71 0.43 -7.38
N TYR A 37 0.10 -0.63 -7.43
CA TYR A 37 -0.31 -1.99 -7.18
C TYR A 37 0.02 -2.36 -5.74
N PHE A 38 -1.03 -2.76 -5.02
CA PHE A 38 -0.94 -3.21 -3.63
C PHE A 38 -1.33 -4.68 -3.59
N LYS A 39 -0.47 -5.51 -3.02
CA LYS A 39 -0.77 -6.89 -2.66
C LYS A 39 -1.32 -6.84 -1.24
N VAL A 40 -2.60 -7.15 -1.08
CA VAL A 40 -3.30 -7.05 0.20
C VAL A 40 -3.75 -8.43 0.64
N ILE A 41 -3.42 -8.79 1.88
CA ILE A 41 -3.95 -9.95 2.59
C ILE A 41 -4.87 -9.40 3.69
N ILE A 42 -6.07 -9.94 3.77
CA ILE A 42 -7.08 -9.52 4.75
C ILE A 42 -7.47 -10.75 5.55
N ASP A 43 -7.33 -10.64 6.86
CA ASP A 43 -7.80 -11.66 7.78
C ASP A 43 -9.33 -11.70 7.76
N GLY A 44 -9.88 -12.92 7.70
CA GLY A 44 -11.32 -13.11 7.83
C GLY A 44 -11.82 -12.68 9.21
N PRO A 45 -13.11 -12.33 9.34
CA PRO A 45 -13.69 -11.99 10.63
C PRO A 45 -13.50 -13.13 11.63
N SER A 46 -13.13 -12.75 12.84
CA SER A 46 -13.05 -13.66 13.99
C SER A 46 -14.46 -13.86 14.56
N GLU A 47 -15.28 -14.63 13.85
CA GLU A 47 -16.71 -14.91 14.13
C GLU A 47 -17.71 -13.74 13.98
#